data_AF-A0A1H9EQ67-F1
#
_entry.id   AF-A0A1H9EQ67-F1
#
_cell.length_a   1.000
_cell.length_b   1.000
_cell.length_c   1.000
_cell.angle_alpha   90.00
_cell.angle_beta   90.00
_cell.angle_gamma   90.00
#
_symmetry.space_group_name_H-M   'P 1'
#
loop_
_entity.id
_entity.type
_entity.pdbx_description
1 polymer ?
#
loop_
_entity_poly.entity_id
_entity_poly.type
_entity_poly.pdbx_seq_one_letter_code
_entity_poly.pdbx_strand_id
1 'polypeptide(L)'
;MNRLLFLPVAALTVTVGYVGFQLGQPVTETDIITRYAARYVSEAPAGAAMTDCLATPGVGDVRLTVICAHPGGDSFVYPAGPRGGLIRDTGGPDT
;
A
#
# COMPACT_ATOMS: atom_id res chain seq x y z
N MET A 1 29.80 -27.73 27.57
CA MET A 1 28.82 -27.50 26.48
C MET A 1 29.22 -26.23 25.75
N ASN A 2 29.80 -26.32 24.55
CA ASN A 2 30.43 -25.17 23.88
C ASN A 2 29.38 -24.26 23.22
N ARG A 3 28.83 -23.30 23.98
CA ARG A 3 27.78 -22.35 23.55
C ARG A 3 28.15 -21.55 22.28
N LEU A 4 29.45 -21.39 21.99
CA LEU A 4 29.96 -20.70 20.80
C LEU A 4 29.57 -21.39 19.48
N LEU A 5 29.34 -22.71 19.47
CA LEU A 5 28.92 -23.44 18.25
C LEU A 5 27.47 -23.15 17.86
N PHE A 6 26.60 -22.81 18.82
CA PHE A 6 25.18 -22.52 18.56
C PHE A 6 24.92 -21.04 18.26
N LEU A 7 25.90 -20.18 18.49
CA LEU A 7 25.81 -18.73 18.28
C LEU A 7 25.41 -18.34 16.84
N PRO A 8 26.01 -18.89 15.76
CA PRO A 8 25.61 -18.52 14.40
C PRO A 8 24.18 -18.98 14.07
N VAL A 9 23.77 -20.15 14.58
CA VAL A 9 22.40 -20.67 14.38
C VAL A 9 21.38 -19.78 15.09
N ALA A 10 21.66 -19.39 16.34
CA ALA A 10 20.80 -18.49 17.11
C ALA A 10 20.71 -17.09 16.46
N ALA A 11 21.81 -16.56 15.95
CA ALA A 11 21.80 -15.29 15.24
C ALA A 11 20.94 -15.37 13.96
N LEU A 12 21.06 -16.46 13.20
CA LEU A 12 20.30 -16.65 11.98
C LEU A 12 18.80 -16.80 12.26
N THR A 13 18.40 -17.57 13.28
CA THR A 13 16.99 -17.75 13.64
C THR A 13 16.34 -16.45 14.10
N VAL A 14 17.03 -15.65 14.92
CA VAL A 14 16.56 -14.32 15.33
C VAL A 14 16.41 -13.40 14.13
N THR A 15 17.39 -13.41 13.22
CA THR A 15 17.36 -12.56 12.01
C THR A 15 16.18 -12.91 11.11
N VAL A 16 15.98 -14.20 10.83
CA VAL A 16 14.85 -14.67 10.00
C VAL A 16 13.51 -14.34 10.67
N GLY A 17 13.39 -14.55 11.99
CA GLY A 17 12.19 -14.20 12.74
C GLY A 17 11.89 -12.70 12.70
N TYR A 18 12.91 -11.86 12.86
CA TYR A 18 12.79 -10.41 12.79
C TYR A 18 12.34 -9.92 11.40
N VAL A 19 12.97 -10.44 10.34
CA VAL A 19 12.60 -10.08 8.96
C VAL A 19 11.18 -10.55 8.62
N GLY A 20 10.83 -11.77 9.01
CA GLY A 20 9.47 -12.29 8.83
C GLY A 20 8.42 -11.47 9.57
N PHE A 21 8.72 -11.02 10.79
CA PHE A 21 7.83 -10.16 11.57
C PHE A 21 7.61 -8.79 10.93
N GLN A 22 8.68 -8.17 10.40
CA GLN A 22 8.60 -6.89 9.70
C GLN A 22 7.79 -6.99 8.41
N LEU A 23 8.03 -8.03 7.60
CA LEU A 23 7.29 -8.26 6.35
C LEU A 23 5.83 -8.67 6.57
N GLY A 24 5.53 -9.26 7.73
CA GLY A 24 4.19 -9.68 8.12
C GLY A 24 3.33 -8.56 8.70
N GLN A 25 3.87 -7.35 8.93
CA GLN A 25 3.08 -6.25 9.48
C GLN A 25 1.93 -5.89 8.51
N PRO A 26 0.69 -5.81 9.00
CA PRO A 26 -0.44 -5.43 8.17
C PRO A 26 -0.28 -3.99 7.71
N VAL A 27 -0.42 -3.76 6.40
CA VAL A 27 -0.46 -2.39 5.87
C VAL A 27 -1.73 -1.71 6.37
N THR A 28 -1.57 -0.50 6.92
CA THR A 28 -2.69 0.30 7.43
C THR A 28 -3.47 0.93 6.29
N GLU A 29 -4.76 1.18 6.48
CA GLU A 29 -5.59 1.85 5.47
C GLU A 29 -5.07 3.27 5.16
N THR A 30 -4.56 3.96 6.19
CA THR A 30 -3.94 5.28 6.08
C THR A 30 -2.68 5.27 5.21
N ASP A 31 -1.83 4.25 5.33
CA ASP A 31 -0.65 4.11 4.46
C ASP A 31 -1.03 3.86 3.01
N ILE A 32 -2.10 3.08 2.78
CA ILE A 32 -2.61 2.76 1.44
C ILE A 32 -3.12 4.04 0.78
N ILE A 33 -4.03 4.78 1.42
CA ILE A 33 -4.59 6.01 0.84
C ILE A 33 -3.51 7.07 0.61
N THR A 34 -2.60 7.29 1.57
CA THR A 34 -1.55 8.31 1.44
C THR A 34 -0.60 8.00 0.29
N ARG A 35 -0.25 6.72 0.09
CA ARG A 35 0.58 6.28 -1.02
C ARG A 35 -0.08 6.56 -2.37
N TYR A 36 -1.35 6.23 -2.53
CA TYR A 36 -2.06 6.44 -3.80
C TYR A 36 -2.43 7.90 -4.04
N ALA A 37 -2.71 8.67 -2.99
CA ALA A 37 -2.90 10.12 -3.09
C ALA A 37 -1.61 10.82 -3.56
N ALA A 38 -0.44 10.41 -3.05
CA ALA A 38 0.83 10.93 -3.54
C ALA A 38 1.08 10.58 -5.02
N ARG A 39 0.71 9.37 -5.44
CA ARG A 39 0.77 8.96 -6.85
C ARG A 39 -0.15 9.80 -7.73
N TYR A 40 -1.40 10.00 -7.31
CA TYR A 40 -2.37 10.85 -7.99
C TYR A 40 -1.83 12.26 -8.22
N VAL A 41 -1.31 12.92 -7.17
CA VAL A 41 -0.74 14.28 -7.29
C VAL A 41 0.46 14.33 -8.26
N SER A 42 1.21 13.23 -8.39
CA SER A 42 2.35 13.16 -9.33
C SER A 42 1.93 12.90 -10.79
N GLU A 43 0.80 12.24 -11.01
CA GLU A 43 0.31 11.84 -12.34
C GLU A 43 -0.74 12.80 -12.90
N ALA A 44 -1.48 13.50 -12.03
CA ALA A 44 -2.63 14.30 -12.39
C ALA A 44 -2.28 15.74 -12.86
N PRO A 45 -3.19 16.38 -13.62
CA PRO A 45 -3.04 17.77 -14.06
C PRO A 45 -2.94 18.77 -12.90
N ALA A 46 -2.48 19.98 -13.21
CA ALA A 46 -2.35 21.07 -12.23
C ALA A 46 -3.67 21.31 -11.47
N GLY A 47 -3.58 21.37 -10.14
CA GLY A 47 -4.75 21.52 -9.25
C GLY A 47 -5.15 20.24 -8.52
N ALA A 48 -4.45 19.11 -8.72
CA ALA A 48 -4.62 17.90 -7.95
C ALA A 48 -4.13 18.07 -6.49
N ALA A 49 -4.96 17.72 -5.52
CA ALA A 49 -4.62 17.75 -4.10
C ALA A 49 -4.77 16.35 -3.46
N MET A 50 -4.00 16.09 -2.40
CA MET A 50 -4.15 14.84 -1.64
C MET A 50 -5.52 14.69 -0.98
N THR A 51 -6.21 15.81 -0.74
CA THR A 51 -7.55 15.86 -0.15
C THR A 51 -8.66 15.44 -1.11
N ASP A 52 -8.35 15.30 -2.39
CA ASP A 52 -9.31 14.89 -3.42
C ASP A 52 -9.55 13.37 -3.42
N CYS A 53 -8.76 12.64 -2.61
CA CYS A 53 -8.79 11.19 -2.51
C CYS A 53 -9.62 10.70 -1.32
N LEU A 54 -10.48 9.73 -1.58
CA LEU A 54 -11.31 9.03 -0.62
C LEU A 54 -11.05 7.53 -0.71
N ALA A 55 -10.91 6.87 0.43
CA ALA A 55 -10.79 5.41 0.48
C ALA A 55 -12.12 4.79 0.89
N THR A 56 -12.59 3.82 0.10
CA THR A 56 -13.78 3.02 0.43
C THR A 56 -13.39 1.54 0.57
N PRO A 57 -13.97 0.79 1.51
CA PRO A 57 -13.76 -0.65 1.61
C PRO A 57 -14.13 -1.35 0.30
N GLY A 58 -13.26 -2.23 -0.17
CA GLY A 58 -13.50 -3.06 -1.35
C GLY A 58 -14.35 -4.29 -1.04
N VAL A 59 -14.75 -5.01 -2.08
CA VAL A 59 -15.41 -6.33 -1.99
C VAL A 59 -14.56 -7.39 -2.69
N GLY A 60 -14.60 -8.62 -2.16
CA GLY A 60 -13.84 -9.75 -2.71
C GLY A 60 -12.33 -9.62 -2.46
N ASP A 61 -11.54 -9.68 -3.53
CA ASP A 61 -10.06 -9.59 -3.44
C ASP A 61 -9.56 -8.18 -3.14
N VAL A 62 -10.39 -7.15 -3.38
CA VAL A 62 -10.04 -5.75 -3.11
C VAL A 62 -10.28 -5.45 -1.63
N ARG A 63 -9.22 -5.06 -0.92
CA ARG A 63 -9.32 -4.63 0.48
C ARG A 63 -9.79 -3.19 0.58
N LEU A 64 -9.24 -2.32 -0.27
CA LEU A 64 -9.50 -0.89 -0.23
C LEU A 64 -9.49 -0.32 -1.64
N THR A 65 -10.48 0.49 -2.00
CA THR A 65 -10.52 1.22 -3.26
C THR A 65 -10.28 2.69 -2.97
N VAL A 66 -9.20 3.26 -3.51
CA VAL A 66 -8.91 4.69 -3.37
C VAL A 66 -9.40 5.40 -4.63
N ILE A 67 -10.31 6.36 -4.45
CA ILE A 67 -10.93 7.14 -5.52
C ILE A 67 -10.48 8.59 -5.35
N CYS A 68 -9.78 9.15 -6.33
CA CYS A 68 -9.37 10.55 -6.34
C CYS A 68 -10.16 11.31 -7.41
N ALA A 69 -10.93 12.32 -7.01
CA ALA A 69 -11.77 13.10 -7.92
C ALA A 69 -11.13 14.46 -8.20
N HIS A 70 -10.59 14.63 -9.41
CA HIS A 70 -9.99 15.89 -9.82
C HIS A 70 -11.05 16.99 -9.99
N PRO A 71 -10.81 18.23 -9.54
CA PRO A 71 -11.71 19.35 -9.78
C PRO A 71 -11.98 19.65 -11.26
N GLY A 72 -11.09 19.20 -12.16
CA GLY A 72 -11.28 19.28 -13.61
C GLY A 72 -12.24 18.26 -14.22
N GLY A 73 -12.77 17.32 -13.41
CA GLY A 73 -13.78 16.33 -13.84
C GLY A 73 -13.27 14.91 -14.04
N ASP A 74 -11.96 14.67 -13.98
CA ASP A 74 -11.37 13.33 -14.09
C ASP A 74 -11.38 12.60 -12.74
N SER A 75 -11.75 11.32 -12.71
CA SER A 75 -11.65 10.48 -11.50
C SER A 75 -10.66 9.35 -11.70
N PHE A 76 -9.79 9.12 -10.71
CA PHE A 76 -8.77 8.06 -10.73
C PHE A 76 -9.09 7.02 -9.68
N VAL A 77 -9.14 5.74 -10.06
CA VAL A 77 -9.51 4.65 -9.15
C VAL A 77 -8.38 3.62 -9.00
N TYR A 78 -7.92 3.48 -7.76
CA TYR A 78 -6.82 2.61 -7.36
C TYR A 78 -7.35 1.48 -6.46
N PRO A 79 -7.73 0.31 -7.02
CA PRO A 79 -8.16 -0.84 -6.24
C PRO A 79 -6.95 -1.54 -5.59
N ALA A 80 -6.81 -1.39 -4.28
CA ALA A 80 -5.74 -1.97 -3.48
C ALA A 80 -6.17 -3.28 -2.80
N GLY A 81 -5.33 -4.30 -2.94
CA GLY A 81 -5.49 -5.62 -2.34
C GLY A 81 -5.07 -5.70 -0.86
N PRO A 82 -5.04 -6.90 -0.28
CA PRO A 82 -4.82 -7.10 1.15
C PRO A 82 -3.53 -6.50 1.71
N ARG A 83 -2.48 -6.42 0.87
CA ARG A 83 -1.17 -5.84 1.19
C ARG A 83 -0.98 -4.40 0.69
N GLY A 84 -2.05 -3.74 0.24
CA GLY A 84 -1.98 -2.37 -0.28
C GLY A 84 -1.41 -2.22 -1.70
N GLY A 85 -1.11 -3.33 -2.40
CA GLY A 85 -0.74 -3.31 -3.82
C GLY A 85 -1.96 -3.25 -4.74
N LEU A 86 -1.82 -2.68 -5.93
CA LEU A 86 -2.91 -2.62 -6.92
C LEU A 86 -3.29 -4.01 -7.41
N ILE A 87 -4.59 -4.30 -7.47
CA ILE A 87 -5.12 -5.54 -8.07
C ILE A 87 -5.35 -5.37 -9.57
N ARG A 88 -5.61 -4.14 -10.01
CA ARG A 88 -5.68 -3.76 -11.42
C ARG A 88 -4.84 -2.51 -11.62
N ASP A 89 -4.02 -2.50 -12.68
CA ASP A 89 -3.29 -1.32 -13.15
C ASP A 89 -4.24 -0.30 -13.84
N THR A 90 -5.46 -0.11 -13.33
CA THR A 90 -6.37 0.96 -13.75
C THR A 90 -6.03 2.27 -13.05
N GLY A 91 -4.74 2.58 -12.88
CA GLY A 91 -4.28 3.86 -12.35
C GLY A 91 -4.37 4.96 -13.41
N GLY A 92 -5.56 5.17 -13.96
CA GLY A 92 -5.85 6.16 -14.99
C GLY A 92 -7.26 6.73 -14.80
N PRO A 93 -7.61 7.78 -15.56
CA PRO A 93 -8.92 8.38 -15.49
C PRO A 93 -9.98 7.35 -15.91
N ASP A 94 -10.97 7.14 -15.05
CA ASP A 94 -12.19 6.42 -15.36
C ASP A 94 -13.03 7.31 -16.29
N THR A 95 -12.83 7.18 -17.59
CA THR A 95 -13.63 7.86 -18.63
C THR A 95 -14.98 7.18 -18.82
#